data_AF-A0A818UWW6-F1
#
_entry.id   AF-A0A818UWW6-F1
#
_cell.length_a   1.000
_cell.length_b   1.000
_cell.length_c   1.000
_cell.angle_alpha   90.00
_cell.angle_beta   90.00
_cell.angle_gamma   90.00
#
_symmetry.space_group_name_H-M   'P 1'
#
loop_
_entity.id
_entity.type
_entity.pdbx_description
1 polymer ?
#
loop_
_entity_poly.entity_id
_entity_poly.type
_entity_poly.pdbx_seq_one_letter_code
_entity_poly.pdbx_strand_id
1 'polypeptide(L)'
;MSLCIASTNFDHSSLVRDNIRDSKFRAKLNRALSEVTIEYGGLKYQLERAEHIRKEGQKKDVPGILHRLWPILTLLISEIEPGNRYELVCTTETGLVRYRLGDVINCTRFVSRADDLVPLPFEPVDIPRIPLISIAYRVGSLLDIFGEKTSEQHVMNALKQTIGEWKEQRISVDMCDFTTYPKLDMFPPQYVIFLELIDEQGCKIDDQQLRVLQKMADYEVERQLCKANERYDYNRNVKKLSPLTCILVRSGTFSTFLQKELLTGRVNLIQIKPYRLLKNEHHVQFFYDNKIDTSSC
;
A
#
# COMPACT_ATOMS: atom_id res chain seq x y z
N MET A 1 -18.75 16.77 -30.13
CA MET A 1 -17.67 16.10 -30.91
C MET A 1 -16.41 16.10 -30.07
N SER A 2 -15.92 14.91 -29.74
CA SER A 2 -14.83 14.68 -28.79
C SER A 2 -13.51 14.51 -29.53
N LEU A 3 -12.49 15.29 -29.13
CA LEU A 3 -11.10 15.07 -29.56
C LEU A 3 -10.46 13.83 -28.90
N CYS A 4 -11.13 13.26 -27.90
CA CYS A 4 -10.66 12.10 -27.15
C CYS A 4 -11.28 10.79 -27.67
N ILE A 5 -10.46 9.75 -27.72
CA ILE A 5 -10.84 8.33 -27.94
C ILE A 5 -11.52 7.81 -26.66
N ALA A 6 -12.55 8.52 -26.20
CA ALA A 6 -13.42 8.07 -25.11
C ALA A 6 -14.57 7.20 -25.65
N SER A 7 -14.71 7.11 -26.98
CA SER A 7 -15.67 6.22 -27.64
C SER A 7 -14.99 4.92 -28.05
N THR A 8 -15.58 3.81 -27.62
CA THR A 8 -15.20 2.41 -27.86
C THR A 8 -15.24 1.98 -29.34
N ASN A 9 -15.43 2.95 -30.24
CA ASN A 9 -15.38 2.80 -31.68
C ASN A 9 -14.59 4.00 -32.25
N PHE A 10 -13.51 3.70 -32.97
CA PHE A 10 -12.66 4.66 -33.65
C PHE A 10 -13.36 5.44 -34.76
N ASP A 11 -14.52 4.98 -35.23
CA ASP A 11 -15.34 5.68 -36.23
C ASP A 11 -15.97 6.97 -35.69
N HIS A 12 -16.05 7.13 -34.37
CA HIS A 12 -16.57 8.35 -33.72
C HIS A 12 -15.48 9.37 -33.36
N SER A 13 -14.20 9.02 -33.53
CA SER A 13 -13.08 9.96 -33.34
C SER A 13 -12.84 10.76 -34.62
N SER A 14 -13.04 12.08 -34.55
CA SER A 14 -12.75 12.97 -35.68
C SER A 14 -11.27 12.90 -36.08
N LEU A 15 -10.37 12.79 -35.10
CA LEU A 15 -8.93 12.64 -35.34
C LEU A 15 -8.61 11.40 -36.19
N VAL A 16 -9.27 10.28 -35.92
CA VAL A 16 -9.03 9.01 -36.65
C VAL A 16 -9.71 9.04 -38.02
N ARG A 17 -10.94 9.56 -38.09
CA ARG A 17 -11.68 9.68 -39.35
C ARG A 17 -10.96 10.60 -40.35
N ASP A 18 -10.37 11.68 -39.87
CA ASP A 18 -9.78 12.70 -40.72
C ASP A 18 -8.37 12.30 -41.21
N ASN A 19 -7.66 11.43 -40.45
CA ASN A 19 -6.29 11.02 -40.76
C ASN A 19 -6.13 9.57 -41.28
N ILE A 20 -7.08 8.66 -41.00
CA ILE A 20 -7.02 7.26 -41.42
C ILE A 20 -8.18 6.99 -42.37
N ARG A 21 -7.88 6.97 -43.67
CA ARG A 21 -8.91 6.76 -44.73
C ARG A 21 -9.17 5.29 -45.04
N ASP A 22 -8.29 4.37 -44.67
CA ASP A 22 -8.48 2.92 -44.86
C ASP A 22 -9.57 2.38 -43.91
N SER A 23 -10.66 1.88 -44.49
CA SER A 23 -11.80 1.30 -43.75
C SER A 23 -11.51 -0.10 -43.20
N LYS A 24 -10.68 -0.91 -43.88
CA LYS A 24 -10.27 -2.24 -43.38
C LYS A 24 -9.35 -2.11 -42.18
N PHE A 25 -8.45 -1.12 -42.18
CA PHE A 25 -7.58 -0.87 -41.04
C PHE A 25 -8.35 -0.36 -39.81
N ARG A 26 -9.32 0.54 -39.99
CA ARG A 26 -10.22 0.99 -38.92
C ARG A 26 -11.04 -0.15 -38.31
N ALA A 27 -11.56 -1.05 -39.15
CA ALA A 27 -12.26 -2.25 -38.68
C ALA A 27 -11.37 -3.18 -37.84
N LYS A 28 -10.10 -3.36 -38.22
CA LYS A 28 -9.12 -4.13 -37.43
C LYS A 28 -8.79 -3.47 -36.09
N LEU A 29 -8.66 -2.14 -36.06
CA LEU A 29 -8.42 -1.38 -34.82
C LEU A 29 -9.61 -1.48 -33.86
N ASN A 30 -10.84 -1.37 -34.37
CA ASN A 30 -12.06 -1.57 -33.58
C ASN A 30 -12.14 -2.98 -32.99
N ARG A 31 -11.78 -4.00 -33.78
CA ARG A 31 -11.71 -5.40 -33.34
C ARG A 31 -10.65 -5.64 -32.26
N ALA A 32 -9.48 -5.01 -32.38
CA ALA A 32 -8.42 -5.08 -31.37
C ALA A 32 -8.83 -4.43 -30.03
N LEU A 33 -9.74 -3.45 -30.06
CA LEU A 33 -10.29 -2.83 -28.85
C LEU A 33 -11.22 -3.78 -28.07
N SER A 34 -11.88 -4.70 -28.77
CA SER A 34 -12.77 -5.71 -28.18
C SER A 34 -12.08 -7.01 -27.75
N GLU A 35 -10.95 -7.38 -28.35
CA GLU A 35 -10.32 -8.71 -28.21
C GLU A 35 -9.08 -8.74 -27.28
N VAL A 36 -9.09 -8.06 -26.14
CA VAL A 36 -7.99 -8.19 -25.16
C VAL A 36 -8.35 -9.23 -24.11
N THR A 37 -7.74 -10.42 -24.24
CA THR A 37 -7.83 -11.50 -23.24
C THR A 37 -6.71 -11.28 -22.22
N ILE A 38 -7.04 -11.21 -20.92
CA ILE A 38 -6.03 -11.19 -19.85
C ILE A 38 -6.04 -12.58 -19.19
N GLU A 39 -4.85 -13.16 -19.05
CA GLU A 39 -4.64 -14.36 -18.24
C GLU A 39 -4.06 -13.96 -16.88
N TYR A 40 -4.74 -14.36 -15.80
CA TYR A 40 -4.28 -14.18 -14.42
C TYR A 40 -4.58 -15.46 -13.64
N GLY A 41 -3.56 -16.05 -13.00
CA GLY A 41 -3.71 -17.29 -12.21
C GLY A 41 -4.22 -18.51 -13.01
N GLY A 42 -3.84 -18.63 -14.29
CA GLY A 42 -4.26 -19.74 -15.16
C GLY A 42 -5.70 -19.66 -15.71
N LEU A 43 -6.44 -18.58 -15.40
CA LEU A 43 -7.79 -18.35 -15.88
C LEU A 43 -7.81 -17.24 -16.94
N LYS A 44 -8.53 -17.49 -18.05
CA LYS A 44 -8.78 -16.52 -19.12
C LYS A 44 -10.00 -15.68 -18.77
N TYR A 45 -9.78 -14.39 -18.54
CA TYR A 45 -10.86 -13.43 -18.31
C TYR A 45 -11.12 -12.66 -19.61
N GLN A 46 -12.31 -12.85 -20.18
CA GLN A 46 -12.85 -11.98 -21.22
C GLN A 46 -13.82 -11.02 -20.55
N LEU A 47 -13.40 -9.78 -20.28
CA LEU A 47 -14.31 -8.76 -19.77
C LEU A 47 -13.94 -7.36 -20.30
N GLU A 48 -14.95 -6.79 -20.94
CA GLU A 48 -15.22 -5.42 -21.40
C GLU A 48 -14.27 -4.28 -20.96
N ARG A 49 -13.04 -4.29 -21.48
CA ARG A 49 -12.14 -3.12 -21.44
C ARG A 49 -12.82 -1.86 -21.98
N ALA A 50 -13.71 -2.02 -22.95
CA ALA A 50 -14.53 -0.95 -23.53
C ALA A 50 -15.47 -0.31 -22.50
N GLU A 51 -16.16 -1.10 -21.67
CA GLU A 51 -17.01 -0.57 -20.58
C GLU A 51 -16.18 0.04 -19.44
N HIS A 52 -15.03 -0.55 -19.12
CA HIS A 52 -14.11 -0.02 -18.14
C HIS A 52 -13.56 1.36 -18.56
N ILE A 53 -13.09 1.50 -19.80
CA ILE A 53 -12.67 2.78 -20.39
C ILE A 53 -13.85 3.78 -20.39
N ARG A 54 -15.08 3.31 -20.67
CA ARG A 54 -16.30 4.14 -20.63
C ARG A 54 -16.58 4.68 -19.23
N LYS A 55 -16.41 3.87 -18.18
CA LYS A 55 -16.54 4.30 -16.77
C LYS A 55 -15.41 5.22 -16.35
N GLU A 56 -14.16 4.93 -16.70
CA GLU A 56 -13.00 5.78 -16.37
C GLU A 56 -13.08 7.14 -17.07
N GLY A 57 -13.46 7.19 -18.35
CA GLY A 57 -13.63 8.44 -19.11
C GLY A 57 -14.83 9.29 -18.67
N GLN A 58 -15.80 8.70 -17.96
CA GLN A 58 -16.91 9.41 -17.33
C GLN A 58 -16.60 9.91 -15.91
N LYS A 59 -15.52 9.43 -15.28
CA LYS A 59 -15.07 10.03 -14.02
C LYS A 59 -14.63 11.46 -14.32
N LYS A 60 -15.15 12.43 -13.54
CA LYS A 60 -14.50 13.74 -13.48
C LYS A 60 -13.04 13.47 -13.16
N ASP A 61 -12.13 14.09 -13.90
CA ASP A 61 -10.67 14.02 -13.69
C ASP A 61 -10.34 14.61 -12.31
N VAL A 62 -10.73 13.93 -11.23
CA VAL A 62 -10.56 14.41 -9.86
C VAL A 62 -9.08 14.60 -9.57
N PRO A 63 -8.14 13.70 -9.94
CA PRO A 63 -6.72 13.95 -9.76
C PRO A 63 -6.20 15.19 -10.50
N GLY A 64 -6.58 15.40 -11.77
CA GLY A 64 -6.15 16.58 -12.53
C GLY A 64 -6.90 17.84 -12.13
N ILE A 65 -8.15 17.76 -11.67
CA ILE A 65 -8.90 18.85 -11.03
C ILE A 65 -8.23 19.21 -9.70
N LEU A 66 -7.89 18.24 -8.85
CA LEU A 66 -7.15 18.44 -7.60
C LEU A 66 -5.75 19.01 -7.86
N HIS A 67 -5.08 18.61 -8.95
CA HIS A 67 -3.81 19.18 -9.37
C HIS A 67 -3.95 20.63 -9.86
N ARG A 68 -5.02 20.95 -10.61
CA ARG A 68 -5.33 22.32 -11.06
C ARG A 68 -5.86 23.23 -9.94
N LEU A 69 -6.56 22.66 -8.96
CA LEU A 69 -7.03 23.32 -7.74
C LEU A 69 -6.00 23.26 -6.61
N TRP A 70 -4.84 22.64 -6.83
CA TRP A 70 -3.78 22.48 -5.82
C TRP A 70 -3.34 23.80 -5.15
N PRO A 71 -3.30 24.95 -5.85
CA PRO A 71 -3.06 26.24 -5.20
C PRO A 71 -4.13 26.64 -4.18
N ILE A 72 -5.36 26.12 -4.34
CA ILE A 72 -6.55 26.45 -3.55
C ILE A 72 -6.82 25.36 -2.49
N LEU A 73 -6.18 24.20 -2.58
CA LEU A 73 -6.37 23.05 -1.68
C LEU A 73 -5.26 22.88 -0.64
N THR A 74 -4.20 23.71 -0.68
CA THR A 74 -3.18 23.74 0.36
C THR A 74 -3.57 24.72 1.45
N LEU A 75 -3.68 24.20 2.66
CA LEU A 75 -3.89 25.00 3.87
C LEU A 75 -2.53 25.46 4.42
N LEU A 76 -2.50 26.68 4.94
CA LEU A 76 -1.43 27.13 5.83
C LEU A 76 -1.48 26.30 7.13
N ILE A 77 -0.35 26.24 7.83
CA ILE A 77 -0.26 25.50 9.09
C ILE A 77 -1.28 26.02 10.14
N SER A 78 -1.64 27.31 10.09
CA SER A 78 -2.65 27.91 10.97
C SER A 78 -4.10 27.64 10.57
N GLU A 79 -4.34 27.04 9.40
CA GLU A 79 -5.69 26.78 8.84
C GLU A 79 -6.14 25.33 9.05
N ILE A 80 -5.25 24.45 9.49
CA ILE A 80 -5.58 23.03 9.73
C ILE A 80 -6.46 22.88 10.98
N GLU A 81 -7.34 21.88 11.01
CA GLU A 81 -8.33 21.67 12.08
C GLU A 81 -8.04 20.41 12.90
N PRO A 82 -8.27 20.43 14.23
CA PRO A 82 -8.14 19.26 15.09
C PRO A 82 -8.99 18.07 14.61
N GLY A 83 -8.46 16.86 14.75
CA GLY A 83 -9.13 15.62 14.33
C GLY A 83 -9.01 15.30 12.84
N ASN A 84 -8.50 16.23 12.02
CA ASN A 84 -8.28 16.01 10.60
C ASN A 84 -6.83 15.63 10.29
N ARG A 85 -6.66 15.03 9.09
CA ARG A 85 -5.38 14.57 8.54
C ARG A 85 -4.96 15.41 7.35
N TYR A 86 -3.68 15.73 7.30
CA TYR A 86 -3.07 16.56 6.26
C TYR A 86 -1.76 15.95 5.80
N GLU A 87 -1.45 16.05 4.52
CA GLU A 87 -0.13 15.71 4.00
C GLU A 87 0.75 16.96 4.01
N LEU A 88 2.00 16.82 4.49
CA LEU A 88 2.91 17.94 4.62
C LEU A 88 3.52 18.32 3.27
N VAL A 89 3.40 19.61 2.95
CA VAL A 89 3.98 20.23 1.77
C VAL A 89 4.89 21.35 2.26
N CYS A 90 6.15 21.35 1.84
CA CYS A 90 7.12 22.35 2.27
C CYS A 90 7.66 23.19 1.10
N THR A 91 8.00 24.42 1.42
CA THR A 91 8.86 25.28 0.60
C THR A 91 10.06 25.65 1.46
N THR A 92 11.28 25.46 0.95
CA THR A 92 12.52 25.73 1.69
C THR A 92 13.39 26.72 0.93
N GLU A 93 14.25 27.44 1.65
CA GLU A 93 15.22 28.36 1.06
C GLU A 93 16.23 27.65 0.14
N THR A 94 16.44 26.35 0.35
CA THR A 94 17.32 25.48 -0.46
C THR A 94 16.71 25.03 -1.79
N GLY A 95 15.52 25.53 -2.15
CA GLY A 95 14.94 25.35 -3.49
C GLY A 95 13.85 24.27 -3.59
N LEU A 96 13.38 23.69 -2.47
CA LEU A 96 12.13 22.93 -2.50
C LEU A 96 10.98 23.92 -2.63
N VAL A 97 10.13 23.77 -3.65
CA VAL A 97 8.96 24.63 -3.87
C VAL A 97 7.71 23.76 -3.90
N ARG A 98 6.83 23.95 -2.91
CA ARG A 98 5.61 23.16 -2.73
C ARG A 98 5.87 21.66 -2.83
N TYR A 99 6.99 21.21 -2.27
CA TYR A 99 7.42 19.83 -2.29
C TYR A 99 6.59 19.00 -1.32
N ARG A 100 5.98 17.93 -1.83
CA ARG A 100 5.24 16.96 -1.01
C ARG A 100 6.22 16.07 -0.28
N LEU A 101 6.30 16.22 1.04
CA LEU A 101 7.15 15.36 1.87
C LEU A 101 6.61 13.93 1.93
N GLY A 102 5.29 13.77 1.76
CA GLY A 102 4.60 12.50 1.92
C GLY A 102 4.27 12.18 3.38
N ASP A 103 4.76 12.94 4.36
CA ASP A 103 4.38 12.75 5.76
C ASP A 103 2.92 13.20 5.96
N VAL A 104 2.07 12.31 6.48
CA VAL A 104 0.70 12.60 6.89
C VAL A 104 0.71 12.90 8.38
N ILE A 105 0.16 14.04 8.76
CA ILE A 105 0.04 14.53 10.12
C ILE A 105 -1.42 14.59 10.55
N ASN A 106 -1.69 14.39 11.85
CA ASN A 106 -2.96 14.77 12.47
C ASN A 106 -2.75 16.08 13.23
N CYS A 107 -3.66 17.04 13.07
CA CYS A 107 -3.78 18.13 14.05
C CYS A 107 -4.51 17.56 15.27
N THR A 108 -3.88 17.57 16.44
CA THR A 108 -4.49 17.04 17.66
C THR A 108 -5.31 18.10 18.37
N ARG A 109 -4.76 19.31 18.48
CA ARG A 109 -5.34 20.49 19.13
C ARG A 109 -4.48 21.72 18.83
N PHE A 110 -4.88 22.90 19.32
CA PHE A 110 -4.03 24.09 19.30
C PHE A 110 -3.33 24.30 20.63
N VAL A 111 -2.18 24.96 20.59
CA VAL A 111 -1.48 25.40 21.81
C VAL A 111 -2.37 26.38 22.57
N SER A 112 -2.45 26.21 23.88
CA SER A 112 -3.20 27.05 24.81
C SER A 112 -2.39 27.36 26.06
N ARG A 113 -2.78 28.39 26.84
CA ARG A 113 -2.10 28.71 28.12
C ARG A 113 -2.20 27.60 29.18
N ALA A 114 -3.10 26.64 28.99
CA ALA A 114 -3.19 25.47 29.85
C ALA A 114 -2.14 24.40 29.52
N ASP A 115 -1.32 24.61 28.47
CA ASP A 115 -0.29 23.66 28.06
C ASP A 115 1.04 23.88 28.76
N ASP A 116 1.51 22.81 29.39
CA ASP A 116 2.77 22.67 30.10
C ASP A 116 3.95 22.32 29.17
N LEU A 117 3.68 22.09 27.87
CA LEU A 117 4.67 21.69 26.87
C LEU A 117 5.45 22.85 26.25
N VAL A 118 4.86 24.05 26.19
CA VAL A 118 5.48 25.23 25.56
C VAL A 118 5.22 26.45 26.45
N PRO A 119 6.26 27.10 27.00
CA PRO A 119 6.08 28.32 27.77
C PRO A 119 5.57 29.44 26.86
N LEU A 120 4.36 29.91 27.13
CA LEU A 120 3.75 31.03 26.42
C LEU A 120 3.97 32.35 27.20
N PRO A 121 4.04 33.51 26.51
CA PRO A 121 4.12 34.80 27.16
C PRO A 121 2.97 35.01 28.15
N PHE A 122 3.30 35.56 29.32
CA PHE A 122 2.36 35.78 30.44
C PHE A 122 1.31 36.86 30.14
N GLU A 123 1.62 37.80 29.27
CA GLU A 123 0.75 38.93 28.92
C GLU A 123 -0.37 38.52 27.95
N PRO A 124 -1.50 39.27 27.88
CA PRO A 124 -2.62 38.99 27.00
C PRO A 124 -2.26 39.35 25.56
N VAL A 125 -1.32 38.61 24.99
CA VAL A 125 -1.09 38.54 23.56
C VAL A 125 -2.01 37.44 23.02
N ASP A 126 -2.74 37.72 21.95
CA ASP A 126 -3.47 36.70 21.21
C ASP A 126 -2.49 35.60 20.80
N ILE A 127 -2.72 34.39 21.29
CA ILE A 127 -1.86 33.25 20.96
C ILE A 127 -2.13 32.94 19.49
N PRO A 128 -1.13 33.02 18.59
CA PRO A 128 -1.33 32.65 17.21
C PRO A 128 -1.77 31.19 17.15
N ARG A 129 -2.58 30.85 16.16
CA ARG A 129 -3.17 29.52 16.00
C ARG A 129 -2.09 28.50 15.62
N ILE A 130 -1.38 28.01 16.62
CA ILE A 130 -0.27 27.06 16.50
C ILE A 130 -0.84 25.66 16.72
N PRO A 131 -0.95 24.81 15.69
CA PRO A 131 -1.41 23.44 15.87
C PRO A 131 -0.33 22.58 16.54
N LEU A 132 -0.75 21.74 17.47
CA LEU A 132 0.02 20.57 17.89
C LEU A 132 -0.30 19.43 16.92
N ILE A 133 0.77 18.81 16.41
CA ILE A 133 0.67 17.79 15.37
C ILE A 133 1.30 16.48 15.84
N SER A 134 0.66 15.37 15.48
CA SER A 134 1.23 14.03 15.59
C SER A 134 1.51 13.50 14.19
N ILE A 135 2.66 12.84 14.00
CA ILE A 135 2.96 12.15 12.75
C ILE A 135 2.10 10.88 12.68
N ALA A 136 1.30 10.74 11.62
CA ALA A 136 0.43 9.58 11.43
C ALA A 136 1.13 8.46 10.65
N TYR A 137 1.69 8.77 9.48
CA TYR A 137 2.46 7.85 8.63
C TYR A 137 3.09 8.62 7.47
N ARG A 138 4.01 8.01 6.70
CA ARG A 138 4.54 8.59 5.46
C ARG A 138 4.02 7.83 4.24
N VAL A 139 3.54 8.55 3.24
CA VAL A 139 3.10 8.02 1.95
C VAL A 139 4.29 7.36 1.26
N GLY A 140 4.16 6.06 0.98
CA GLY A 140 5.17 5.26 0.27
C GLY A 140 6.13 4.46 1.15
N SER A 141 6.14 4.67 2.47
CA SER A 141 6.78 3.71 3.40
C SER A 141 5.74 2.71 3.91
N LEU A 142 6.13 1.44 3.95
CA LEU A 142 5.29 0.37 4.49
C LEU A 142 5.51 0.23 6.00
N LEU A 143 6.77 0.21 6.43
CA LEU A 143 7.17 0.18 7.83
C LEU A 143 8.27 1.24 8.05
N ASP A 144 8.15 1.99 9.15
CA ASP A 144 9.13 3.01 9.55
C ASP A 144 9.01 3.28 11.06
N ILE A 145 10.01 2.84 11.83
CA ILE A 145 10.08 2.99 13.29
C ILE A 145 11.23 3.92 13.68
N PHE A 146 12.41 3.79 13.06
CA PHE A 146 13.61 4.58 13.36
C PHE A 146 14.18 5.30 12.13
N GLY A 147 13.36 5.58 11.12
CA GLY A 147 13.77 6.29 9.91
C GLY A 147 14.39 5.40 8.82
N GLU A 148 14.32 4.07 8.98
CA GLU A 148 14.77 3.10 7.98
C GLU A 148 13.93 3.09 6.71
N LYS A 149 12.67 3.56 6.76
CA LYS A 149 11.77 3.69 5.60
C LYS A 149 11.71 2.41 4.76
N THR A 150 11.26 1.32 5.37
CA THR A 150 11.05 0.04 4.68
C THR A 150 9.81 0.14 3.78
N SER A 151 10.01 0.09 2.46
CA SER A 151 8.94 0.17 1.46
C SER A 151 8.29 -1.18 1.18
N GLU A 152 7.14 -1.19 0.51
CA GLU A 152 6.52 -2.43 0.01
C GLU A 152 7.47 -3.20 -0.91
N GLN A 153 8.25 -2.49 -1.74
CA GLN A 153 9.23 -3.12 -2.63
C GLN A 153 10.35 -3.83 -1.88
N HIS A 154 10.81 -3.29 -0.75
CA HIS A 154 11.82 -3.95 0.08
C HIS A 154 11.29 -5.29 0.62
N VAL A 155 10.07 -5.28 1.18
CA VAL A 155 9.45 -6.50 1.71
C VAL A 155 9.15 -7.50 0.59
N MET A 156 8.59 -7.04 -0.53
CA MET A 156 8.31 -7.88 -1.70
C MET A 156 9.58 -8.52 -2.27
N ASN A 157 10.67 -7.76 -2.37
CA ASN A 157 11.95 -8.31 -2.82
C ASN A 157 12.48 -9.34 -1.82
N ALA A 158 12.44 -9.05 -0.52
CA ALA A 158 12.89 -9.98 0.50
C ALA A 158 12.13 -11.32 0.47
N LEU A 159 10.81 -11.26 0.36
CA LEU A 159 9.94 -12.43 0.24
C LEU A 159 10.22 -13.22 -1.05
N LYS A 160 10.34 -12.54 -2.20
CA LYS A 160 10.66 -13.20 -3.48
C LYS A 160 12.02 -13.88 -3.48
N GLN A 161 13.04 -13.24 -2.91
CA GLN A 161 14.37 -13.85 -2.80
C GLN A 161 14.36 -15.05 -1.86
N THR A 162 13.65 -14.96 -0.73
CA THR A 162 13.48 -16.09 0.20
C THR A 162 12.82 -17.29 -0.48
N ILE A 163 11.71 -17.06 -1.20
CA ILE A 163 11.00 -18.11 -1.93
C ILE A 163 11.85 -18.65 -3.09
N GLY A 164 12.66 -17.81 -3.75
CA GLY A 164 13.63 -18.25 -4.75
C GLY A 164 14.64 -19.25 -4.17
N GLU A 165 15.22 -18.94 -3.00
CA GLU A 165 16.13 -19.83 -2.28
C GLU A 165 15.44 -21.13 -1.83
N TRP A 166 14.16 -21.09 -1.44
CA TRP A 166 13.37 -22.30 -1.17
C TRP A 166 13.19 -23.17 -2.42
N LYS A 167 12.90 -22.57 -3.57
CA LYS A 167 12.77 -23.29 -4.85
C LYS A 167 14.08 -23.97 -5.25
N GLU A 168 15.22 -23.31 -5.04
CA GLU A 168 16.56 -23.91 -5.26
C GLU A 168 16.81 -25.12 -4.35
N GLN A 169 16.24 -25.11 -3.14
CA GLN A 169 16.27 -26.23 -2.20
C GLN A 169 15.21 -27.31 -2.49
N ARG A 170 14.53 -27.24 -3.65
CA ARG A 170 13.46 -28.15 -4.09
C ARG A 170 12.18 -28.08 -3.25
N ILE A 171 11.91 -26.94 -2.64
CA ILE A 171 10.65 -26.66 -1.97
C ILE A 171 9.73 -25.95 -2.99
N SER A 172 8.71 -26.66 -3.49
CA SER A 172 7.77 -26.14 -4.48
C SER A 172 6.70 -25.29 -3.79
N VAL A 173 6.95 -23.98 -3.67
CA VAL A 173 6.03 -22.98 -3.12
C VAL A 173 6.17 -21.64 -3.84
N ASP A 174 5.12 -20.85 -3.85
CA ASP A 174 5.07 -19.47 -4.34
C ASP A 174 4.32 -18.56 -3.36
N MET A 175 4.50 -17.26 -3.52
CA MET A 175 3.83 -16.26 -2.69
C MET A 175 2.40 -16.04 -3.18
N CYS A 176 1.43 -16.21 -2.28
CA CYS A 176 0.05 -15.81 -2.54
C CYS A 176 -0.12 -14.32 -2.25
N ASP A 177 0.04 -13.93 -0.98
CA ASP A 177 -0.07 -12.54 -0.55
C ASP A 177 0.62 -12.32 0.80
N PHE A 178 0.79 -11.05 1.19
CA PHE A 178 1.37 -10.69 2.48
C PHE A 178 0.80 -9.39 3.07
N THR A 179 0.90 -9.27 4.40
CA THR A 179 0.62 -8.04 5.12
C THR A 179 1.65 -7.83 6.23
N THR A 180 1.75 -6.61 6.73
CA THR A 180 2.76 -6.23 7.72
C THR A 180 2.13 -5.47 8.87
N TYR A 181 2.79 -5.52 10.02
CA TYR A 181 2.40 -4.82 11.22
C TYR A 181 3.64 -4.46 12.05
N PRO A 182 3.84 -3.18 12.41
CA PRO A 182 4.89 -2.78 13.34
C PRO A 182 4.42 -3.07 14.76
N LYS A 183 5.06 -4.02 15.42
CA LYS A 183 4.79 -4.38 16.81
C LYS A 183 5.57 -3.46 17.75
N LEU A 184 4.89 -2.45 18.27
CA LEU A 184 5.46 -1.36 19.07
C LEU A 184 5.34 -1.56 20.58
N ASP A 185 4.56 -2.55 21.02
CA ASP A 185 4.31 -2.92 22.42
C ASP A 185 5.46 -3.76 23.03
N MET A 186 6.55 -3.94 22.29
CA MET A 186 7.75 -4.66 22.72
C MET A 186 9.01 -3.80 22.56
N PHE A 187 10.02 -4.08 23.38
CA PHE A 187 11.29 -3.35 23.36
C PHE A 187 12.49 -4.32 23.21
N PRO A 188 13.32 -4.16 22.16
CA PRO A 188 13.16 -3.23 21.03
C PRO A 188 11.94 -3.57 20.15
N PRO A 189 11.32 -2.58 19.48
CA PRO A 189 10.14 -2.81 18.63
C PRO A 189 10.48 -3.70 17.43
N GLN A 190 9.47 -4.37 16.89
CA GLN A 190 9.65 -5.48 15.95
C GLN A 190 8.76 -5.31 14.71
N TYR A 191 9.23 -5.83 13.57
CA TYR A 191 8.39 -6.00 12.40
C TYR A 191 7.73 -7.38 12.42
N VAL A 192 6.43 -7.42 12.13
CA VAL A 192 5.69 -8.66 11.87
C VAL A 192 5.24 -8.67 10.42
N ILE A 193 5.51 -9.78 9.73
CA ILE A 193 5.05 -10.04 8.36
C ILE A 193 4.16 -11.28 8.41
N PHE A 194 2.94 -11.17 7.94
CA PHE A 194 2.08 -12.34 7.70
C PHE A 194 2.18 -12.71 6.22
N LEU A 195 2.44 -13.98 5.93
CA LEU A 195 2.71 -14.48 4.59
C LEU A 195 1.81 -15.68 4.29
N GLU A 196 1.02 -15.58 3.21
CA GLU A 196 0.28 -16.71 2.66
C GLU A 196 1.05 -17.28 1.47
N LEU A 197 1.20 -18.61 1.45
CA LEU A 197 1.89 -19.35 0.40
C LEU A 197 0.90 -20.26 -0.35
N ILE A 198 1.22 -20.51 -1.61
CA ILE A 198 0.55 -21.44 -2.53
C ILE A 198 1.60 -22.35 -3.17
N ASP A 199 1.21 -23.49 -3.71
CA ASP A 199 2.15 -24.25 -4.54
C ASP A 199 2.37 -23.56 -5.91
N GLU A 200 3.28 -24.11 -6.71
CA GLU A 200 3.58 -23.58 -8.05
C GLU A 200 2.41 -23.66 -9.04
N GLN A 201 1.39 -24.47 -8.73
CA GLN A 201 0.16 -24.58 -9.51
C GLN A 201 -0.95 -23.66 -8.98
N GLY A 202 -0.68 -22.86 -7.93
CA GLY A 202 -1.65 -21.97 -7.31
C GLY A 202 -2.65 -22.68 -6.39
N CYS A 203 -2.37 -23.92 -5.99
CA CYS A 203 -3.18 -24.69 -5.07
C CYS A 203 -2.71 -24.52 -3.61
N LYS A 204 -3.54 -24.99 -2.67
CA LYS A 204 -3.24 -24.93 -1.23
C LYS A 204 -2.03 -25.79 -0.88
N ILE A 205 -1.17 -25.28 0.00
CA ILE A 205 -0.06 -26.06 0.57
C ILE A 205 -0.57 -26.84 1.77
N ASP A 206 -0.02 -28.03 1.98
CA ASP A 206 -0.32 -28.82 3.17
C ASP A 206 0.22 -28.17 4.46
N ASP A 207 -0.59 -28.19 5.52
CA ASP A 207 -0.25 -27.57 6.81
C ASP A 207 1.04 -28.16 7.42
N GLN A 208 1.38 -29.43 7.14
CA GLN A 208 2.62 -30.03 7.62
C GLN A 208 3.84 -29.40 6.94
N GLN A 209 3.76 -29.15 5.63
CA GLN A 209 4.81 -28.46 4.89
C GLN A 209 4.97 -27.02 5.39
N LEU A 210 3.86 -26.30 5.61
CA LEU A 210 3.89 -24.95 6.19
C LEU A 210 4.53 -24.94 7.59
N ARG A 211 4.25 -25.93 8.45
CA ARG A 211 4.90 -26.05 9.77
C ARG A 211 6.42 -26.20 9.67
N VAL A 212 6.92 -26.90 8.66
CA VAL A 212 8.37 -27.02 8.42
C VAL A 212 8.95 -25.67 7.99
N LEU A 213 8.32 -25.01 7.03
CA LEU A 213 8.77 -23.70 6.52
C LEU A 213 8.71 -22.59 7.59
N GLN A 214 7.72 -22.64 8.48
CA GLN A 214 7.60 -21.68 9.58
C GLN A 214 8.85 -21.65 10.48
N LYS A 215 9.57 -22.77 10.61
CA LYS A 215 10.78 -22.86 11.45
C LYS A 215 11.97 -22.07 10.88
N MET A 216 11.97 -21.82 9.58
CA MET A 216 13.04 -21.10 8.87
C MET A 216 12.60 -19.71 8.37
N ALA A 217 11.29 -19.46 8.25
CA ALA A 217 10.71 -18.24 7.68
C ALA A 217 11.24 -16.95 8.33
N ASP A 218 11.25 -16.85 9.66
CA ASP A 218 11.72 -15.66 10.38
C ASP A 218 13.15 -15.29 9.97
N TYR A 219 14.07 -16.26 10.08
CA TYR A 219 15.49 -16.05 9.82
C TYR A 219 15.78 -15.73 8.35
N GLU A 220 15.13 -16.43 7.42
CA GLU A 220 15.42 -16.26 6.01
C GLU A 220 14.83 -14.97 5.44
N VAL A 221 13.61 -14.61 5.84
CA VAL A 221 13.00 -13.33 5.45
C VAL A 221 13.75 -12.17 6.09
N GLU A 222 14.16 -12.25 7.36
CA GLU A 222 15.04 -11.26 8.01
C GLU A 222 16.33 -11.06 7.22
N ARG A 223 17.01 -12.16 6.86
CA ARG A 223 18.28 -12.10 6.10
C ARG A 223 18.09 -11.38 4.78
N GLN A 224 17.03 -11.67 4.03
CA GLN A 224 16.78 -11.01 2.76
C GLN A 224 16.33 -9.55 2.93
N LEU A 225 15.60 -9.22 4.00
CA LEU A 225 15.19 -7.84 4.28
C LEU A 225 16.39 -6.96 4.66
N CYS A 226 17.33 -7.47 5.46
CA CYS A 226 18.59 -6.80 5.75
C CYS A 226 19.37 -6.46 4.48
N LYS A 227 19.45 -7.40 3.52
CA LYS A 227 20.07 -7.15 2.20
C LYS A 227 19.30 -6.12 1.37
N ALA A 228 17.96 -6.12 1.46
CA ALA A 228 17.10 -5.24 0.69
C ALA A 228 17.01 -3.81 1.25
N ASN A 229 17.30 -3.61 2.55
CA ASN A 229 17.26 -2.30 3.20
C ASN A 229 18.44 -2.13 4.18
N GLU A 230 19.51 -1.49 3.72
CA GLU A 230 20.72 -1.21 4.51
C GLU A 230 20.44 -0.44 5.81
N ARG A 231 19.43 0.45 5.84
CA ARG A 231 19.08 1.17 7.07
C ARG A 231 18.36 0.29 8.08
N TYR A 232 17.53 -0.65 7.60
CA TYR A 232 16.93 -1.66 8.47
C TYR A 232 18.03 -2.54 9.06
N ASP A 233 18.98 -3.01 8.24
CA ASP A 233 20.13 -3.80 8.68
C ASP A 233 20.97 -3.04 9.72
N TYR A 234 21.28 -1.77 9.47
CA TYR A 234 21.96 -0.92 10.46
C TYR A 234 21.20 -0.88 11.80
N ASN A 235 19.89 -0.59 11.78
CA ASN A 235 19.06 -0.52 12.98
C ASN A 235 18.95 -1.87 13.72
N ARG A 236 19.00 -2.99 12.99
CA ARG A 236 19.06 -4.34 13.54
C ARG A 236 20.40 -4.63 14.21
N ASN A 237 21.51 -4.26 13.57
CA ASN A 237 22.87 -4.45 14.08
C ASN A 237 23.14 -3.62 15.35
N VAL A 238 22.64 -2.38 15.41
CA VAL A 238 22.71 -1.55 16.62
C VAL A 238 21.64 -1.88 17.66
N LYS A 239 20.86 -2.96 17.46
CA LYS A 239 19.81 -3.46 18.37
C LYS A 239 18.70 -2.45 18.68
N LYS A 240 18.44 -1.50 17.77
CA LYS A 240 17.28 -0.60 17.85
C LYS A 240 15.99 -1.31 17.45
N LEU A 241 16.06 -2.24 16.51
CA LEU A 241 14.94 -3.10 16.11
C LEU A 241 15.20 -4.53 16.60
N SER A 242 14.14 -5.23 16.98
CA SER A 242 14.16 -6.68 17.21
C SER A 242 14.15 -7.44 15.87
N PRO A 243 14.66 -8.69 15.80
CA PRO A 243 14.53 -9.54 14.61
C PRO A 243 13.08 -9.62 14.16
N LEU A 244 12.78 -9.51 12.87
CA LEU A 244 11.39 -9.64 12.41
C LEU A 244 10.82 -11.03 12.70
N THR A 245 9.50 -11.11 12.76
CA THR A 245 8.78 -12.38 12.76
C THR A 245 7.98 -12.49 11.47
N CYS A 246 8.18 -13.57 10.72
CA CYS A 246 7.46 -13.94 9.53
C CYS A 246 6.49 -15.09 9.87
N ILE A 247 5.21 -14.78 9.96
CA ILE A 247 4.15 -15.70 10.34
C ILE A 247 3.47 -16.23 9.08
N LEU A 248 3.65 -17.51 8.80
CA LEU A 248 2.89 -18.21 7.78
C LEU A 248 1.44 -18.37 8.26
N VAL A 249 0.50 -18.07 7.36
CA VAL A 249 -0.93 -18.24 7.62
C VAL A 249 -1.51 -19.35 6.74
N ARG A 250 -2.65 -19.90 7.16
CA ARG A 250 -3.36 -20.96 6.42
C ARG A 250 -3.80 -20.46 5.04
N SER A 251 -3.83 -21.34 4.05
CA SER A 251 -4.34 -21.00 2.71
C SER A 251 -5.80 -20.52 2.78
N GLY A 252 -6.12 -19.46 2.07
CA GLY A 252 -7.42 -18.77 2.07
C GLY A 252 -7.60 -17.73 3.18
N THR A 253 -6.55 -17.42 3.96
CA THR A 253 -6.63 -16.40 5.02
C THR A 253 -6.91 -15.02 4.43
N PHE A 254 -6.16 -14.61 3.40
CA PHE A 254 -6.31 -13.29 2.79
C PHE A 254 -7.63 -13.16 2.02
N SER A 255 -8.08 -14.22 1.35
CA SER A 255 -9.38 -14.22 0.66
C SER A 255 -10.55 -14.12 1.65
N THR A 256 -10.48 -14.86 2.77
CA THR A 256 -11.47 -14.78 3.86
C THR A 256 -11.48 -13.39 4.51
N PHE A 257 -10.29 -12.82 4.76
CA PHE A 257 -10.15 -11.47 5.29
C PHE A 257 -10.84 -10.45 4.37
N LEU A 258 -10.53 -10.51 3.07
CA LEU A 258 -11.11 -9.60 2.09
C LEU A 258 -12.63 -9.75 2.00
N GLN A 259 -13.16 -10.97 2.00
CA GLN A 259 -14.61 -11.21 2.00
C GLN A 259 -15.28 -10.60 3.24
N LYS A 260 -14.70 -10.76 4.43
CA LYS A 260 -15.22 -10.13 5.65
C LYS A 260 -15.23 -8.60 5.54
N GLU A 261 -14.13 -8.00 5.08
CA GLU A 261 -14.04 -6.54 4.91
C GLU A 261 -15.06 -6.01 3.90
N LEU A 262 -15.29 -6.73 2.79
CA LEU A 262 -16.32 -6.39 1.80
C LEU A 262 -17.73 -6.47 2.36
N LEU A 263 -18.04 -7.52 3.15
CA LEU A 263 -19.36 -7.70 3.77
C LEU A 263 -19.68 -6.63 4.81
N THR A 264 -18.68 -6.05 5.47
CA THR A 264 -18.90 -4.92 6.40
C THR A 264 -19.22 -3.60 5.69
N GLY A 265 -19.23 -3.56 4.35
CA GLY A 265 -19.56 -2.37 3.55
C GLY A 265 -18.50 -1.26 3.59
N ARG A 266 -17.33 -1.53 4.19
CA ARG A 266 -16.26 -0.54 4.39
C ARG A 266 -15.36 -0.33 3.17
N VAL A 267 -15.44 -1.22 2.16
CA VAL A 267 -14.51 -1.24 1.02
C VAL A 267 -15.26 -1.24 -0.31
N ASN A 268 -14.92 -0.29 -1.18
CA ASN A 268 -15.41 -0.25 -2.56
C ASN A 268 -14.70 -1.32 -3.41
N LEU A 269 -15.46 -2.17 -4.09
CA LEU A 269 -14.96 -3.30 -4.91
C LEU A 269 -13.93 -2.91 -5.98
N ILE A 270 -13.95 -1.66 -6.47
CA ILE A 270 -13.03 -1.15 -7.52
C ILE A 270 -11.70 -0.65 -6.92
N GLN A 271 -11.64 -0.46 -5.60
CA GLN A 271 -10.49 0.11 -4.88
C GLN A 271 -9.87 -0.86 -3.87
N ILE A 272 -10.07 -2.17 -4.02
CA ILE A 272 -9.42 -3.16 -3.17
C ILE A 272 -7.91 -3.09 -3.44
N LYS A 273 -7.21 -2.28 -2.65
CA LYS A 273 -5.77 -2.36 -2.51
C LYS A 273 -5.48 -3.42 -1.44
N PRO A 274 -4.48 -4.30 -1.66
CA PRO A 274 -4.05 -5.21 -0.63
C PRO A 274 -3.71 -4.46 0.65
N TYR A 275 -4.17 -4.96 1.80
CA TYR A 275 -3.87 -4.36 3.09
C TYR A 275 -2.42 -4.67 3.44
N ARG A 276 -1.45 -3.90 2.93
CA ARG A 276 -0.03 -4.16 3.15
C ARG A 276 0.43 -3.82 4.57
N LEU A 277 -0.26 -2.89 5.22
CA LEU A 277 0.00 -2.46 6.60
C LEU A 277 -1.28 -2.53 7.43
N LEU A 278 -1.29 -3.39 8.45
CA LEU A 278 -2.37 -3.50 9.42
C LEU A 278 -2.26 -2.37 10.45
N LYS A 279 -3.38 -1.67 10.69
CA LYS A 279 -3.48 -0.58 11.68
C LYS A 279 -4.42 -0.90 12.83
N ASN A 280 -5.43 -1.74 12.57
CA ASN A 280 -6.46 -2.07 13.55
C ASN A 280 -6.08 -3.36 14.28
N GLU A 281 -6.20 -3.37 15.60
CA GLU A 281 -5.94 -4.55 16.43
C GLU A 281 -6.79 -5.75 16.02
N HIS A 282 -8.05 -5.55 15.67
CA HIS A 282 -8.92 -6.63 15.18
C HIS A 282 -8.42 -7.28 13.89
N HIS A 283 -7.78 -6.51 13.00
CA HIS A 283 -7.20 -7.09 11.78
C HIS A 283 -5.95 -7.88 12.13
N VAL A 284 -5.09 -7.33 12.98
CA VAL A 284 -3.89 -8.02 13.49
C VAL A 284 -4.26 -9.34 14.16
N GLN A 285 -5.27 -9.33 15.03
CA GLN A 285 -5.77 -10.52 15.72
C GLN A 285 -6.32 -11.56 14.73
N PHE A 286 -7.08 -11.14 13.71
CA PHE A 286 -7.56 -12.05 12.68
C PHE A 286 -6.42 -12.82 12.01
N PHE A 287 -5.31 -12.17 11.67
CA PHE A 287 -4.16 -12.86 11.08
C PHE A 287 -3.43 -13.76 12.09
N TYR A 288 -3.33 -13.35 13.36
CA TYR A 288 -2.80 -14.23 14.41
C TYR A 288 -3.65 -15.48 14.63
N ASP A 289 -4.98 -15.39 14.57
CA ASP A 289 -5.90 -16.53 14.72
C ASP A 289 -5.77 -17.53 13.57
N ASN A 290 -5.31 -17.06 12.39
CA ASN A 290 -5.12 -17.87 11.19
C ASN A 290 -3.66 -18.29 10.95
N LYS A 291 -2.76 -18.08 11.93
CA LYS A 291 -1.39 -18.57 11.85
C LYS A 291 -1.34 -20.09 11.83
N ILE A 292 -0.23 -20.63 11.34
CA ILE A 292 0.05 -22.06 11.42
C ILE A 292 0.50 -22.42 12.83
N ASP A 293 -0.21 -23.37 13.45
CA ASP A 293 0.10 -23.84 14.80
C ASP A 293 1.38 -24.67 14.80
N THR A 294 2.41 -24.20 15.49
CA THR A 294 3.71 -24.88 15.62
C THR A 294 3.77 -25.80 16.85
N SER A 295 2.74 -25.80 17.70
CA SER A 295 2.72 -26.45 19.02
C SER A 295 2.42 -27.95 19.01
N SER A 296 2.30 -28.59 17.83
CA SER A 296 1.91 -30.01 17.69
C SER A 296 2.98 -30.81 16.94
N CYS A 297 4.20 -30.87 17.49
CA CYS A 297 5.21 -31.87 17.16
C CYS A 297 5.87 -32.37 18.44
#